data_AF-A0A2I0XFR9-F1
#
_entry.id   AF-A0A2I0XFR9-F1
#
_cell.length_a   1.000
_cell.length_b   1.000
_cell.length_c   1.000
_cell.angle_alpha   90.00
_cell.angle_beta   90.00
_cell.angle_gamma   90.00
#
_symmetry.space_group_name_H-M   'P 1'
#
loop_
_entity.id
_entity.type
_entity.pdbx_description
1 polymer ?
#
loop_
_entity_poly.entity_id
_entity_poly.type
_entity_poly.pdbx_seq_one_letter_code
_entity_poly.pdbx_strand_id
1 'polypeptide(L)' 'MEAAKKLQLYFISLQHEDQPTKEEMLRKEISIMEDELKTKSELIKKHENRIEAWREELKEQLDRHTAELQRV' A
#
# COMPACT_ATOMS: atom_id res chain seq x y z
N MET A 1 -37.41 21.12 34.47
CA MET A 1 -37.46 20.93 33.00
C MET A 1 -36.27 21.59 32.30
N GLU A 2 -35.88 22.81 32.70
CA GLU A 2 -34.74 23.55 32.13
C GLU A 2 -33.35 22.90 32.34
N ALA A 3 -33.08 22.36 33.53
CA ALA A 3 -31.79 21.73 33.83
C ALA A 3 -31.52 20.50 32.95
N ALA A 4 -32.55 19.66 32.73
CA ALA A 4 -32.44 18.49 31.85
C ALA A 4 -32.18 18.90 30.39
N LYS A 5 -32.80 19.99 29.92
CA LYS A 5 -32.60 20.53 28.56
C LYS A 5 -31.17 21.06 28.36
N LYS A 6 -30.63 21.77 29.34
CA LYS A 6 -29.23 22.26 29.33
C LYS A 6 -28.24 21.11 29.31
N LEU A 7 -28.49 20.08 30.11
CA LEU A 7 -27.64 18.89 30.16
C LEU A 7 -27.68 18.11 28.83
N GLN A 8 -28.85 17.98 28.22
CA GLN A 8 -28.99 17.33 26.91
C GLN A 8 -28.26 18.09 25.80
N LEU A 9 -28.36 19.43 25.80
CA LEU A 9 -27.61 20.28 24.86
C LEU A 9 -26.09 20.16 25.05
N TYR A 10 -25.61 20.09 26.29
CA TYR A 10 -24.20 19.90 26.61
C TYR A 10 -23.66 18.56 26.07
N PHE A 11 -24.42 17.48 26.21
CA PHE A 11 -24.00 16.19 25.66
C PHE A 11 -24.01 16.16 24.12
N ILE A 12 -24.97 16.85 23.47
CA ILE A 12 -25.00 16.97 22.00
C ILE A 12 -23.82 17.78 21.49
N SER A 13 -23.44 18.87 22.17
CA SER A 13 -22.26 19.65 21.79
C SER A 13 -20.97 18.85 21.98
N LEU A 14 -20.86 18.11 23.09
CA LEU A 14 -19.70 17.25 23.36
C LEU A 14 -19.53 16.16 22.28
N GLN A 15 -20.62 15.54 21.85
CA GLN A 15 -20.60 14.56 20.75
C GLN A 15 -20.19 15.15 19.41
N HIS A 16 -20.42 16.45 19.19
CA HIS A 16 -20.01 17.14 17.97
C HIS A 16 -18.53 17.53 17.98
N GLU A 17 -17.96 17.82 19.14
CA GLU A 17 -16.54 18.11 19.33
C GLU A 17 -15.66 16.86 19.18
N ASP A 18 -16.18 15.68 19.53
CA ASP A 18 -15.48 14.39 19.39
C ASP A 18 -15.49 13.81 17.96
N GLN A 19 -16.17 14.45 17.00
CA GLN A 19 -16.15 13.98 15.62
C GLN A 19 -14.84 14.39 14.94
N PRO A 20 -14.10 13.44 14.34
CA PRO A 20 -12.90 13.77 13.60
C PRO A 20 -13.24 14.75 12.50
N THR A 21 -12.46 15.82 12.42
CA THR A 21 -12.57 16.81 11.37
C THR A 21 -12.32 16.15 10.02
N LYS A 22 -12.84 16.77 8.95
CA LYS A 22 -12.54 16.32 7.57
C LYS A 22 -11.03 16.24 7.32
N GLU A 23 -10.25 17.15 7.90
CA GLU A 23 -8.80 17.14 7.80
C GLU A 23 -8.19 15.89 8.42
N GLU A 24 -8.61 15.50 9.64
CA GLU A 24 -8.11 14.29 10.30
C GLU A 24 -8.50 13.02 9.55
N MET A 25 -9.72 12.97 8.99
CA MET A 25 -10.15 11.86 8.13
C MET A 25 -9.26 11.76 6.88
N LEU A 26 -9.02 12.86 6.19
CA LEU A 26 -8.17 12.90 4.99
C LEU A 26 -6.73 12.52 5.31
N ARG A 27 -6.17 12.98 6.44
CA ARG A 27 -4.82 12.58 6.89
C ARG A 27 -4.73 11.08 7.11
N LYS A 28 -5.76 10.46 7.70
CA LYS A 28 -5.82 9.01 7.88
C LYS A 28 -5.91 8.27 6.55
N GLU A 29 -6.74 8.73 5.63
CA GLU A 29 -6.85 8.15 4.28
C GLU A 29 -5.52 8.23 3.52
N ILE A 30 -4.85 9.38 3.57
CA ILE A 30 -3.50 9.56 2.97
C ILE A 30 -2.52 8.55 3.56
N SER A 31 -2.47 8.41 4.89
CA SER A 31 -1.58 7.45 5.56
C SER A 31 -1.83 6.02 5.10
N ILE A 32 -3.10 5.61 4.95
CA ILE A 32 -3.46 4.28 4.45
C ILE A 32 -2.98 4.12 2.99
N MET A 33 -3.22 5.12 2.15
CA MET A 33 -2.78 5.09 0.75
C MET A 33 -1.26 5.04 0.61
N GLU A 34 -0.52 5.72 1.48
CA GLU A 34 0.96 5.69 1.52
C GLU A 34 1.49 4.28 1.88
N ASP A 35 0.87 3.62 2.86
CA ASP A 35 1.22 2.25 3.25
C ASP A 35 0.91 1.24 2.14
N GLU A 36 -0.25 1.38 1.48
CA GLU A 36 -0.60 0.57 0.32
C GLU A 36 0.37 0.78 -0.84
N LEU A 37 0.74 2.03 -1.13
CA LEU A 37 1.68 2.37 -2.20
C LEU A 37 3.05 1.75 -1.92
N LYS A 38 3.54 1.84 -0.68
CA LYS A 38 4.79 1.22 -0.26
C LYS A 38 4.77 -0.29 -0.48
N THR A 39 3.72 -0.95 -0.01
CA THR A 39 3.55 -2.41 -0.13
C THR A 39 3.53 -2.85 -1.60
N LYS A 40 2.79 -2.13 -2.45
CA LYS A 40 2.73 -2.42 -3.89
C LYS A 40 4.08 -2.18 -4.57
N SER A 41 4.80 -1.14 -4.19
CA SER A 41 6.12 -0.82 -4.76
C SER A 41 7.16 -1.90 -4.42
N GLU A 42 7.15 -2.40 -3.19
CA GLU A 42 8.01 -3.52 -2.77
C GLU A 42 7.70 -4.81 -3.54
N LEU A 43 6.42 -5.08 -3.81
CA LEU A 43 5.99 -6.23 -4.60
C LEU A 43 6.45 -6.13 -6.05
N ILE A 44 6.30 -4.95 -6.67
CA ILE A 44 6.78 -4.68 -8.04
C ILE A 44 8.28 -4.96 -8.13
N LYS A 45 9.07 -4.41 -7.19
CA LYS A 45 10.52 -4.61 -7.16
C LYS A 45 10.90 -6.09 -7.04
N LYS A 46 10.18 -6.86 -6.22
CA LYS A 46 10.39 -8.32 -6.12
C LYS A 46 10.12 -9.03 -7.45
N HIS A 47 9.06 -8.63 -8.17
CA HIS A 47 8.74 -9.20 -9.47
C HIS A 47 9.76 -8.82 -10.54
N GLU A 48 10.24 -7.57 -10.56
CA GLU A 48 11.29 -7.11 -11.47
C GLU A 48 12.57 -7.93 -11.31
N ASN A 49 13.05 -8.09 -10.07
CA ASN A 49 14.23 -8.91 -9.78
C ASN A 49 14.07 -10.36 -10.26
N ARG A 50 12.86 -10.94 -10.11
CA ARG A 50 12.59 -12.31 -10.54
C ARG A 50 12.57 -12.45 -12.07
N ILE A 51 12.02 -11.45 -12.76
CA ILE A 51 12.03 -11.39 -14.23
C ILE A 51 13.46 -11.25 -14.74
N GLU A 52 14.29 -10.45 -14.09
CA GLU A 52 15.70 -10.29 -14.45
C GLU A 52 16.47 -11.60 -14.29
N ALA A 53 16.34 -12.27 -13.13
CA ALA A 53 16.97 -13.57 -12.91
C ALA A 53 16.53 -14.63 -13.94
N TRP A 54 15.25 -14.66 -14.31
CA TRP A 54 14.77 -15.57 -15.36
C TRP A 54 15.35 -15.25 -16.74
N ARG A 55 15.57 -13.98 -17.06
CA ARG A 55 16.21 -13.59 -18.33
C ARG A 55 17.66 -14.06 -18.38
N GLU A 56 18.38 -13.95 -17.27
CA GLU A 56 19.75 -14.45 -17.17
C GLU A 56 19.81 -15.96 -17.33
N GLU A 57 18.96 -16.70 -16.61
CA GLU A 57 18.92 -18.17 -16.69
C GLU A 57 18.58 -18.66 -18.11
N LEU A 58 17.61 -18.02 -18.78
CA LEU A 58 17.26 -18.35 -20.17
C LEU A 58 18.43 -18.07 -21.13
N LYS A 59 19.16 -16.98 -20.91
CA LYS A 59 20.34 -16.65 -21.72
C LYS A 59 21.44 -17.69 -21.52
N GLU A 60 21.73 -18.07 -20.28
CA GLU A 60 22.73 -19.10 -19.98
C GLU A 60 22.35 -20.47 -20.56
N GLN A 61 21.07 -20.84 -20.56
CA GLN A 61 20.59 -22.05 -21.21
C GLN A 61 20.77 -21.98 -22.73
N LEU A 62 20.43 -20.85 -23.35
CA LEU A 62 20.60 -20.65 -24.79
C LEU A 62 22.07 -20.73 -25.21
N ASP A 63 22.96 -20.08 -24.47
CA ASP A 63 24.39 -20.06 -24.74
C ASP A 63 24.99 -21.48 -24.62
N ARG A 64 24.58 -22.24 -23.60
CA ARG A 64 24.99 -23.66 -23.44
C ARG A 64 24.56 -24.52 -24.62
N HIS A 65 23.27 -24.47 -24.98
CA HIS A 65 22.76 -25.28 -26.10
C HIS A 65 23.38 -24.89 -27.45
N THR A 66 23.65 -23.60 -27.65
CA THR A 66 24.35 -23.13 -28.85
C THR A 66 25.78 -23.69 -28.90
N ALA A 67 26.51 -23.69 -27.79
CA ALA A 67 27.85 -24.26 -27.71
C ALA A 67 27.86 -25.79 -27.90
N GLU A 68 26.84 -26.49 -27.41
CA GLU A 68 26.66 -27.92 -27.64
C GLU A 68 26.41 -28.22 -29.13
N LEU A 69 25.54 -27.45 -29.78
CA LEU A 69 25.26 -27.61 -31.21
C LEU A 69 26.49 -27.33 -32.09
N GLN A 70 27.36 -26.41 -31.70
CA GLN A 70 28.61 -26.13 -32.43
C GLN A 70 29.66 -27.25 -32.31
N ARG A 71 29.51 -28.17 -31.36
CA ARG A 71 30.44 -29.28 -31.13
C ARG A 71 30.06 -30.56 -31.89
N VAL A 72 28.88 -30.61 -32.49
CA VAL A 72 28.34 -31.72 -33.30
C VAL A 72 28.53 -31.42 -34.79
#